data_AF-A0A5Z3HMS8-F1
#
_entry.id   AF-A0A5Z3HMS8-F1
#
_cell.length_a   1.000
_cell.length_b   1.000
_cell.length_c   1.000
_cell.angle_alpha   90.00
_cell.angle_beta   90.00
_cell.angle_gamma   90.00
#
_symmetry.space_group_name_H-M   'P 1'
#
loop_
_entity.id
_entity.type
_entity.pdbx_description
1 polymer ?
#
loop_
_entity_poly.entity_id
_entity_poly.type
_entity_poly.pdbx_seq_one_letter_code
_entity_poly.pdbx_strand_id
1 'polypeptide(L)'
;MLIFYSDRYNTNKLPTDLRAFLTSKGVIVEDDIFIHFVGLVYFKGKPYIFLPRNSDLNKFQQYSIAEKEKIARELMSSIHMYQQSKKNSIDNRDNGEGFIGEENLTLIISLLDDFNLNGLYKRRSKRKIYNAGKINWKKTIHSFQPYPSDNSPLYLEYEGVSKRTEFDSEISKIHAGIIYDISKDLGWLTYSEPAYYESVLNSIGRSELSEEIQIATIKKELDTIYSERDIYLLKSISNYLEKNSGYNKSNIIIGIKEFHGMWES
;
A
#
# COMPACT_ATOMS: atom_id res chain seq x y z
N MET A 1 -4.71 -19.88 -1.76
CA MET A 1 -5.40 -20.47 -2.94
C MET A 1 -6.56 -19.57 -3.33
N LEU A 2 -6.58 -19.08 -4.57
CA LEU A 2 -7.64 -18.20 -5.09
C LEU A 2 -8.88 -19.02 -5.49
N ILE A 3 -10.08 -18.51 -5.16
CA ILE A 3 -11.37 -19.12 -5.54
C ILE A 3 -12.03 -18.22 -6.59
N PHE A 4 -12.45 -18.79 -7.71
CA PHE A 4 -12.99 -18.03 -8.84
C PHE A 4 -14.49 -18.26 -9.01
N TYR A 5 -15.21 -17.16 -9.24
CA TYR A 5 -16.60 -17.12 -9.65
C TYR A 5 -16.75 -16.21 -10.86
N SER A 6 -17.88 -16.33 -11.56
CA SER A 6 -18.26 -15.38 -12.61
C SER A 6 -19.14 -14.28 -12.01
N ASP A 7 -19.12 -13.10 -12.61
CA ASP A 7 -20.07 -12.00 -12.38
C ASP A 7 -21.53 -12.36 -12.72
N ARG A 8 -21.84 -13.61 -13.07
CA ARG A 8 -23.21 -14.16 -13.22
C ARG A 8 -23.38 -15.48 -12.48
N TYR A 9 -22.54 -15.71 -11.48
CA TYR A 9 -22.70 -16.88 -10.62
C TYR A 9 -24.00 -16.80 -9.82
N ASN A 10 -24.68 -17.93 -9.67
CA ASN A 10 -25.94 -18.00 -8.94
C ASN A 10 -25.72 -17.74 -7.45
N THR A 11 -26.40 -16.74 -6.90
CA THR A 11 -26.22 -16.28 -5.50
C THR A 11 -26.56 -17.38 -4.48
N ASN A 12 -27.51 -18.26 -4.79
CA ASN A 12 -27.89 -19.36 -3.92
C ASN A 12 -26.86 -20.50 -3.87
N LYS A 13 -25.93 -20.54 -4.84
CA LYS A 13 -24.82 -21.52 -4.85
C LYS A 13 -23.57 -21.02 -4.13
N LEU A 14 -23.54 -19.74 -3.71
CA LEU A 14 -22.44 -19.22 -2.89
C LEU A 14 -22.52 -19.79 -1.47
N PRO A 15 -21.38 -19.94 -0.78
CA PRO A 15 -21.38 -20.24 0.65
C PRO A 15 -22.26 -19.24 1.42
N THR A 16 -23.13 -19.73 2.31
CA THR A 16 -24.14 -18.93 3.02
C THR A 16 -23.54 -17.71 3.71
N ASP A 17 -22.41 -17.90 4.41
CA ASP A 17 -21.69 -16.82 5.09
C ASP A 17 -21.16 -15.75 4.12
N LEU A 18 -20.65 -16.16 2.97
CA LEU A 18 -20.13 -15.24 1.94
C LEU A 18 -21.29 -14.45 1.32
N ARG A 19 -22.40 -15.12 1.02
CA ARG A 19 -23.62 -14.44 0.53
C ARG A 19 -24.13 -13.42 1.54
N ALA A 20 -24.25 -13.80 2.82
CA ALA A 20 -24.69 -12.90 3.87
C ALA A 20 -23.76 -11.68 4.00
N PHE A 21 -22.45 -11.89 3.94
CA PHE A 21 -21.47 -10.81 3.95
C PHE A 21 -21.63 -9.87 2.74
N LEU A 22 -21.72 -10.41 1.52
CA LEU A 22 -21.91 -9.62 0.30
C LEU A 22 -23.23 -8.85 0.30
N THR A 23 -24.29 -9.43 0.86
CA THR A 23 -25.60 -8.78 1.03
C THR A 23 -25.51 -7.64 2.03
N SER A 24 -24.86 -7.86 3.19
CA SER A 24 -24.63 -6.83 4.21
C SER A 24 -23.82 -5.63 3.72
N LYS A 25 -23.05 -5.82 2.63
CA LYS A 25 -22.23 -4.79 1.99
C LYS A 25 -22.88 -4.20 0.74
N GLY A 26 -24.13 -4.56 0.41
CA GLY A 26 -24.88 -4.03 -0.73
C GLY A 26 -24.38 -4.49 -2.10
N VAL A 27 -23.50 -5.50 -2.13
CA VAL A 27 -22.97 -6.07 -3.39
C VAL A 27 -24.03 -6.96 -4.07
N ILE A 28 -24.78 -7.71 -3.25
CA ILE A 28 -25.90 -8.55 -3.68
C ILE A 28 -27.18 -7.94 -3.11
N VAL A 29 -28.22 -7.81 -3.93
CA VAL A 29 -29.59 -7.50 -3.48
C VAL A 29 -30.31 -8.80 -3.16
N GLU A 30 -31.18 -8.84 -2.14
CA GLU A 30 -31.79 -10.09 -1.64
C GLU A 30 -32.53 -10.90 -2.74
N ASP A 31 -33.12 -10.21 -3.71
CA ASP A 31 -33.87 -10.79 -4.83
C ASP A 31 -32.99 -11.17 -6.05
N ASP A 32 -31.68 -10.86 -6.02
CA ASP A 32 -30.78 -11.15 -7.13
C ASP A 32 -30.51 -12.65 -7.25
N ILE A 33 -30.89 -13.23 -8.40
CA ILE A 33 -30.59 -14.63 -8.74
C ILE A 33 -29.11 -14.80 -9.08
N PHE A 34 -28.49 -13.78 -9.68
CA PHE A 34 -27.11 -13.78 -10.13
C PHE A 34 -26.35 -12.64 -9.47
N ILE A 35 -25.08 -12.86 -9.15
CA ILE A 35 -24.21 -11.75 -8.75
C ILE A 35 -24.05 -10.77 -9.91
N HIS A 36 -23.69 -9.52 -9.63
CA HIS A 36 -23.40 -8.46 -10.61
C HIS A 36 -22.15 -7.67 -10.20
N PHE A 37 -21.07 -8.40 -9.93
CA PHE A 37 -19.85 -7.84 -9.36
C PHE A 37 -18.63 -8.47 -10.03
N VAL A 38 -17.62 -7.64 -10.30
CA VAL A 38 -16.31 -8.05 -10.83
C VAL A 38 -15.23 -7.47 -9.92
N GLY A 39 -14.32 -8.32 -9.45
CA GLY A 39 -13.24 -7.91 -8.55
C GLY A 39 -12.88 -8.94 -7.49
N LEU A 40 -12.30 -8.48 -6.39
CA LEU A 40 -11.81 -9.27 -5.27
C LEU A 40 -12.71 -9.10 -4.04
N VAL A 41 -13.03 -10.22 -3.40
CA VAL A 41 -13.60 -10.29 -2.07
C VAL A 41 -12.68 -11.13 -1.21
N TYR A 42 -11.98 -10.51 -0.25
CA TYR A 42 -11.28 -11.22 0.80
C TYR A 42 -12.24 -11.42 1.96
N PHE A 43 -12.51 -12.67 2.34
CA PHE A 43 -13.45 -12.99 3.41
C PHE A 43 -12.98 -14.20 4.21
N LYS A 44 -12.90 -14.06 5.54
CA LYS A 44 -12.45 -15.12 6.46
C LYS A 44 -11.12 -15.78 6.01
N GLY A 45 -10.15 -14.96 5.58
CA GLY A 45 -8.83 -15.43 5.16
C GLY A 45 -8.79 -16.10 3.78
N LYS A 46 -9.84 -15.93 2.96
CA LYS A 46 -9.93 -16.52 1.62
C LYS A 46 -10.18 -15.44 0.56
N PRO A 47 -9.35 -15.38 -0.49
CA PRO A 47 -9.58 -14.50 -1.64
C PRO A 47 -10.54 -15.16 -2.64
N TYR A 48 -11.66 -14.49 -2.89
CA TYR A 48 -12.65 -14.81 -3.91
C TYR A 48 -12.55 -13.80 -5.04
N ILE A 49 -12.32 -14.27 -6.26
CA ILE A 49 -12.19 -13.45 -7.47
C ILE A 49 -13.43 -13.64 -8.32
N PHE A 50 -14.12 -12.56 -8.62
CA PHE A 50 -15.26 -12.52 -9.52
C PHE A 50 -14.82 -11.98 -10.88
N LEU A 51 -14.84 -12.85 -11.88
CA LEU A 51 -14.38 -12.58 -13.23
C LEU A 51 -15.54 -12.12 -14.13
N PRO A 52 -15.27 -11.31 -15.17
CA PRO A 52 -16.30 -10.92 -16.14
C PRO A 52 -16.84 -12.11 -16.95
N ARG A 53 -18.05 -11.94 -17.52
CA ARG A 53 -18.85 -13.01 -18.16
C ARG A 53 -18.11 -13.87 -19.17
N ASN A 54 -17.22 -13.26 -19.94
CA ASN A 54 -16.51 -13.95 -21.03
C ASN A 54 -15.27 -14.73 -20.54
N SER A 55 -15.01 -14.76 -19.23
CA SER A 55 -13.97 -15.60 -18.65
C SER A 55 -14.40 -17.06 -18.61
N ASP A 56 -13.67 -17.91 -19.34
CA ASP A 56 -13.95 -19.34 -19.43
C ASP A 56 -13.47 -20.07 -18.16
N LEU A 57 -14.32 -20.11 -17.13
CA LEU A 57 -14.04 -20.77 -15.85
C LEU A 57 -13.74 -22.27 -15.97
N ASN A 58 -14.19 -22.94 -17.03
CA ASN A 58 -13.94 -24.37 -17.20
C ASN A 58 -12.46 -24.66 -17.48
N LYS A 59 -11.74 -23.71 -18.10
CA LYS A 59 -10.28 -23.81 -18.31
C LYS A 59 -9.48 -23.63 -17.03
N PHE A 60 -10.03 -22.97 -16.01
CA PHE A 60 -9.31 -22.70 -14.75
C PHE A 60 -9.01 -23.98 -13.95
N GLN A 61 -9.73 -25.08 -14.17
CA GLN A 61 -9.37 -26.34 -13.51
C GLN A 61 -8.01 -26.86 -13.99
N GLN A 62 -7.60 -26.53 -15.21
CA GLN A 62 -6.36 -26.97 -15.84
C GLN A 62 -5.19 -25.99 -15.59
N TYR A 63 -5.48 -24.77 -15.14
CA TYR A 63 -4.46 -23.75 -14.89
C TYR A 63 -3.68 -24.02 -13.60
N SER A 64 -2.36 -23.81 -13.72
CA SER A 64 -1.45 -23.72 -12.59
C SER A 64 -1.81 -22.57 -11.64
N ILE A 65 -1.25 -22.61 -10.44
CA ILE A 65 -1.45 -21.54 -9.44
C ILE A 65 -0.96 -20.19 -9.97
N ALA A 66 0.21 -20.17 -10.63
CA ALA A 66 0.80 -18.95 -11.17
C ALA A 66 -0.07 -18.30 -12.27
N GLU A 67 -0.70 -19.11 -13.13
CA GLU A 67 -1.62 -18.61 -14.17
C GLU A 67 -2.89 -18.02 -13.57
N LYS A 68 -3.46 -18.67 -12.55
CA LYS A 68 -4.62 -18.15 -11.82
C LYS A 68 -4.34 -16.81 -11.16
N GLU A 69 -3.20 -16.70 -10.49
CA GLU A 69 -2.76 -15.46 -9.87
C GLU A 69 -2.48 -14.38 -10.91
N LYS A 70 -1.91 -14.74 -12.07
CA LYS A 70 -1.71 -13.81 -13.19
C LYS A 70 -3.03 -13.22 -13.68
N ILE A 71 -4.05 -14.05 -13.90
CA ILE A 71 -5.36 -13.59 -14.36
C ILE A 71 -6.01 -12.67 -13.31
N ALA A 72 -5.94 -13.06 -12.03
CA ALA A 72 -6.47 -12.23 -10.95
C ALA A 72 -5.75 -10.87 -10.88
N ARG A 73 -4.41 -10.85 -11.04
CA ARG A 73 -3.64 -9.60 -11.12
C ARG A 73 -4.07 -8.72 -12.28
N GLU A 74 -4.18 -9.30 -13.47
CA GLU A 74 -4.58 -8.57 -14.68
C GLU A 74 -5.96 -7.93 -14.48
N LEU A 75 -6.92 -8.66 -13.89
CA LEU A 75 -8.22 -8.12 -13.53
C LEU A 75 -8.11 -6.91 -12.60
N MET A 76 -7.37 -7.05 -11.50
CA MET A 76 -7.23 -5.98 -10.51
C MET A 76 -6.49 -4.75 -11.09
N SER A 77 -5.51 -4.98 -11.96
CA SER A 77 -4.82 -3.93 -12.70
C SER A 77 -5.76 -3.20 -13.65
N SER A 78 -6.59 -3.91 -14.42
CA SER A 78 -7.60 -3.30 -15.29
C SER A 78 -8.62 -2.47 -14.50
N ILE A 79 -9.10 -2.98 -13.36
CA ILE A 79 -9.99 -2.23 -12.46
C ILE A 79 -9.29 -0.96 -11.97
N HIS A 80 -8.04 -1.06 -11.54
CA HIS A 80 -7.27 0.08 -11.05
C HIS A 80 -7.00 1.13 -12.14
N MET A 81 -6.66 0.71 -13.36
CA MET A 81 -6.47 1.61 -14.50
C MET A 81 -7.77 2.34 -14.86
N TYR A 82 -8.89 1.63 -14.86
CA TYR A 82 -10.20 2.21 -15.13
C TYR A 82 -10.62 3.22 -14.05
N GLN A 83 -10.30 2.96 -12.78
CA GLN A 83 -10.50 3.94 -11.70
C GLN A 83 -9.69 5.23 -11.94
N GLN A 84 -8.42 5.09 -12.32
CA GLN A 84 -7.55 6.23 -12.57
C GLN A 84 -7.98 7.05 -13.80
N SER A 85 -8.42 6.40 -14.88
CA SER A 85 -8.88 7.11 -16.08
C SER A 85 -10.16 7.92 -15.81
N LYS A 86 -11.11 7.37 -15.04
CA LYS A 86 -12.32 8.11 -14.65
C LYS A 86 -12.00 9.32 -13.77
N LYS A 87 -11.11 9.20 -12.78
CA LYS A 87 -10.69 10.34 -11.94
C LYS A 87 -10.12 11.52 -12.71
N ASN A 88 -9.43 11.25 -13.81
CA ASN A 88 -8.77 12.27 -14.62
C ASN A 88 -9.70 12.87 -15.69
N SER A 89 -10.94 12.38 -15.81
CA SER A 89 -11.91 12.86 -16.80
C SER A 89 -12.64 14.11 -16.29
N ILE A 90 -12.80 15.13 -17.15
CA ILE A 90 -13.36 16.45 -16.79
C ILE A 90 -14.87 16.37 -16.47
N ASP A 91 -15.55 15.32 -16.92
CA ASP A 91 -16.98 15.08 -16.73
C ASP A 91 -17.26 14.32 -15.42
N ASN A 92 -16.91 14.92 -14.28
CA ASN A 92 -17.15 14.40 -12.92
C ASN A 92 -18.64 14.46 -12.51
N ARG A 93 -19.56 14.17 -13.43
CA ARG A 93 -21.00 14.15 -13.15
C ARG A 93 -21.51 12.77 -12.73
N ASP A 94 -20.84 11.70 -13.15
CA ASP A 94 -21.01 10.33 -12.64
C ASP A 94 -19.85 9.95 -11.73
N ASN A 95 -19.92 10.40 -10.47
CA ASN A 95 -18.97 10.03 -9.44
C ASN A 95 -19.01 8.52 -9.16
N GLY A 96 -18.18 7.74 -9.86
CA GLY A 96 -17.79 6.40 -9.44
C GLY A 96 -18.94 5.40 -9.22
N GLU A 97 -20.06 5.53 -9.92
CA GLU A 97 -21.18 4.58 -9.80
C GLU A 97 -20.67 3.14 -9.97
N GLY A 98 -20.87 2.35 -8.92
CA GLY A 98 -20.54 0.94 -8.88
C GLY A 98 -19.16 0.57 -8.30
N PHE A 99 -18.21 1.49 -8.09
CA PHE A 99 -16.94 1.11 -7.47
C PHE A 99 -17.09 0.83 -5.98
N ILE A 100 -16.54 -0.31 -5.53
CA ILE A 100 -16.52 -0.70 -4.13
C ILE A 100 -15.05 -0.89 -3.72
N GLY A 101 -14.65 -0.28 -2.61
CA GLY A 101 -13.30 -0.42 -2.04
C GLY A 101 -12.16 0.21 -2.83
N GLU A 102 -12.48 1.18 -3.68
CA GLU A 102 -11.53 1.90 -4.55
C GLU A 102 -10.30 2.44 -3.81
N GLU A 103 -10.54 3.14 -2.69
CA GLU A 103 -9.45 3.73 -1.92
C GLU A 103 -8.54 2.67 -1.29
N ASN A 104 -9.07 1.49 -0.97
CA ASN A 104 -8.29 0.40 -0.39
C ASN A 104 -7.38 -0.24 -1.45
N LEU A 105 -7.89 -0.45 -2.67
CA LEU A 105 -7.09 -0.98 -3.78
C LEU A 105 -5.93 -0.05 -4.11
N THR A 106 -6.24 1.24 -4.30
CA THR A 106 -5.24 2.24 -4.65
C THR A 106 -4.16 2.33 -3.58
N LEU A 107 -4.56 2.32 -2.31
CA LEU A 107 -3.63 2.35 -1.19
C LEU A 107 -2.71 1.12 -1.16
N ILE A 108 -3.28 -0.08 -1.25
CA ILE A 108 -2.53 -1.35 -1.23
C ILE A 108 -1.54 -1.42 -2.40
N ILE A 109 -1.99 -1.13 -3.62
CA ILE A 109 -1.12 -1.13 -4.81
C ILE A 109 0.02 -0.12 -4.61
N SER A 110 -0.29 1.10 -4.16
CA SER A 110 0.74 2.13 -3.98
C SER A 110 1.81 1.77 -2.94
N LEU A 111 1.42 1.07 -1.86
CA LEU A 111 2.36 0.61 -0.82
C LEU A 111 3.25 -0.51 -1.33
N LEU A 112 2.68 -1.49 -2.05
CA LEU A 112 3.46 -2.60 -2.60
C LEU A 112 4.39 -2.13 -3.74
N ASP A 113 3.92 -1.25 -4.61
CA ASP A 113 4.73 -0.70 -5.70
C ASP A 113 5.89 0.15 -5.18
N ASP A 114 5.65 1.03 -4.19
CA ASP A 114 6.74 1.78 -3.56
C ASP A 114 7.78 0.85 -2.91
N PHE A 115 7.32 -0.20 -2.22
CA PHE A 115 8.21 -1.20 -1.64
C PHE A 115 9.02 -1.95 -2.70
N ASN A 116 8.40 -2.37 -3.80
CA ASN A 116 9.09 -3.07 -4.88
C ASN A 116 10.15 -2.19 -5.57
N LEU A 117 9.86 -0.89 -5.74
CA LEU A 117 10.78 0.04 -6.40
C LEU A 117 11.91 0.52 -5.50
N ASN A 118 11.63 0.76 -4.21
CA ASN A 118 12.53 1.51 -3.34
C ASN A 118 12.92 0.78 -2.05
N GLY A 119 12.25 -0.34 -1.75
CA GLY A 119 12.37 -1.09 -0.51
C GLY A 119 11.77 -0.36 0.70
N LEU A 120 12.14 -0.85 1.90
CA LEU A 120 11.65 -0.30 3.16
C LEU A 120 12.05 1.16 3.37
N TYR A 121 11.29 1.79 4.27
CA TYR A 121 11.56 3.15 4.71
C TYR A 121 12.93 3.22 5.38
N LYS A 122 13.69 4.27 5.05
CA LYS A 122 15.04 4.52 5.56
C LYS A 122 15.09 5.93 6.09
N ARG A 123 15.29 6.08 7.40
CA ARG A 123 15.31 7.40 8.03
C ARG A 123 16.61 8.11 7.66
N ARG A 124 16.49 9.24 6.97
CA ARG A 124 17.63 10.08 6.58
C ARG A 124 17.70 11.28 7.51
N SER A 125 18.74 11.35 8.32
CA SER A 125 18.95 12.46 9.25
C SER A 125 20.28 13.18 9.00
N LYS A 126 20.33 14.45 9.40
CA LYS A 126 21.55 15.25 9.41
C LYS A 126 21.93 15.48 10.87
N ARG A 127 23.12 15.04 11.26
CA ARG A 127 23.65 15.30 12.61
C ARG A 127 24.72 16.39 12.55
N LYS A 128 24.65 17.29 13.52
CA LYS A 128 25.72 18.26 13.81
C LYS A 128 26.93 17.52 14.37
N ILE A 129 28.09 17.74 13.76
CA ILE A 129 29.38 17.24 14.21
C ILE A 129 30.39 18.38 14.24
N TYR A 130 31.50 18.21 14.95
CA TYR A 130 32.54 19.22 15.06
C TYR A 130 33.80 18.72 14.39
N ASN A 131 34.49 19.61 13.67
CA ASN A 131 35.79 19.35 13.03
C ASN A 131 35.80 18.15 12.07
N ALA A 132 34.65 17.77 11.53
CA ALA A 132 34.51 16.68 10.58
C ALA A 132 33.29 16.89 9.66
N GLY A 133 33.28 16.17 8.54
CA GLY A 133 32.20 16.23 7.56
C GLY A 133 32.15 17.54 6.77
N LYS A 134 30.99 17.82 6.14
CA LYS A 134 30.85 19.03 5.32
C LYS A 134 30.67 20.25 6.21
N ILE A 135 31.57 21.23 6.06
CA ILE A 135 31.57 22.47 6.84
C ILE A 135 30.28 23.26 6.60
N ASN A 136 29.67 23.76 7.67
CA ASN A 136 28.60 24.73 7.65
C ASN A 136 29.15 26.13 7.96
N TRP A 137 29.69 26.81 6.95
CA TRP A 137 30.36 28.10 7.10
C TRP A 137 29.53 29.15 7.82
N LYS A 138 28.22 29.25 7.51
CA LYS A 138 27.32 30.20 8.16
C LYS A 138 27.29 30.01 9.68
N LYS A 139 27.22 28.77 10.15
CA LYS A 139 27.22 28.47 11.58
C LYS A 139 28.62 28.53 12.19
N THR A 140 29.65 28.11 11.46
CA THR A 140 31.03 28.19 11.91
C THR A 140 31.44 29.62 12.25
N ILE A 141 31.18 30.56 11.33
CA ILE A 141 31.49 31.99 11.51
C ILE A 141 30.72 32.58 12.70
N HIS A 142 29.50 32.11 12.95
CA HIS A 142 28.68 32.61 14.05
C HIS A 142 29.04 32.01 15.41
N SER A 143 29.57 30.78 15.45
CA SER A 143 29.74 30.00 16.69
C SER A 143 31.18 29.92 17.18
N PHE A 144 32.16 30.11 16.29
CA PHE A 144 33.57 29.98 16.61
C PHE A 144 34.31 31.27 16.34
N GLN A 145 35.30 31.56 17.19
CA GLN A 145 36.15 32.73 17.02
C GLN A 145 37.26 32.41 16.02
N PRO A 146 37.43 33.22 14.96
CA PRO A 146 38.57 33.05 14.07
C PRO A 146 39.87 33.47 14.75
N TYR A 147 40.94 32.76 14.40
CA TYR A 147 42.31 33.15 14.73
C TYR A 147 42.85 34.12 13.67
N PRO A 148 43.61 35.15 14.10
CA PRO A 148 44.24 36.08 13.17
C PRO A 148 45.30 35.35 12.32
N SER A 149 45.26 35.58 11.00
CA SER A 149 46.25 35.13 10.03
C SER A 149 46.40 36.17 8.92
N ASP A 150 47.55 36.19 8.25
CA ASP A 150 47.97 37.30 7.38
C ASP A 150 47.01 37.61 6.22
N ASN A 151 46.31 36.61 5.67
CA ASN A 151 45.45 36.78 4.49
C ASN A 151 43.98 36.39 4.70
N SER A 152 43.65 35.64 5.76
CA SER A 152 42.26 35.22 6.02
C SER A 152 42.05 34.73 7.46
N PRO A 153 40.82 34.84 8.00
CA PRO A 153 40.49 34.29 9.30
C PRO A 153 40.61 32.77 9.31
N LEU A 154 41.43 32.23 10.22
CA LEU A 154 41.63 30.79 10.38
C LEU A 154 40.70 30.24 11.45
N TYR A 155 39.85 29.28 11.10
CA TYR A 155 38.98 28.58 12.05
C TYR A 155 39.58 27.22 12.39
N LEU A 156 40.12 27.07 13.61
CA LEU A 156 40.61 25.77 14.12
C LEU A 156 39.45 24.82 14.45
N GLU A 157 38.30 25.41 14.82
CA GLU A 157 37.07 24.68 15.07
C GLU A 157 36.00 25.07 14.06
N TYR A 158 35.25 24.08 13.58
CA TYR A 158 34.13 24.29 12.68
C TYR A 158 32.96 23.37 12.96
N GLU A 159 31.76 23.88 12.72
CA GLU A 159 30.54 23.07 12.73
C GLU A 159 30.41 22.39 11.37
N GLY A 160 30.43 21.07 11.38
CA GLY A 160 30.16 20.23 10.24
C GLY A 160 28.80 19.54 10.32
N VAL A 161 28.37 19.02 9.17
CA VAL A 161 27.15 18.22 9.05
C VAL A 161 27.50 16.85 8.49
N SER A 162 27.07 15.80 9.19
CA SER A 162 27.12 14.42 8.71
C SER A 162 25.72 13.92 8.37
N LYS A 163 25.61 13.15 7.28
CA LYS A 163 24.37 12.49 6.87
C LYS A 163 24.38 11.07 7.43
N ARG A 164 23.29 10.66 8.07
CA ARG A 164 23.09 9.30 8.55
C ARG A 164 21.83 8.73 7.89
N THR A 165 21.91 7.47 7.49
CA THR A 165 20.77 6.68 7.05
C THR A 165 20.59 5.55 8.06
N GLU A 166 19.42 5.48 8.66
CA GLU A 166 19.04 4.46 9.65
C GLU A 166 17.99 3.54 9.01
N PHE A 167 18.26 2.24 9.04
CA PHE A 167 17.50 1.22 8.31
C PHE A 167 16.53 0.44 9.21
N ASP A 168 16.76 0.50 10.52
CA ASP A 168 16.08 -0.24 11.59
C ASP A 168 15.25 0.67 12.50
N SER A 169 14.86 1.84 11.98
CA SER A 169 14.01 2.78 12.70
C SER A 169 12.64 2.15 13.03
N GLU A 170 11.96 2.66 14.05
CA GLU A 170 10.65 2.14 14.43
C GLU A 170 9.64 2.20 13.27
N ILE A 171 9.73 3.23 12.44
CA ILE A 171 8.93 3.39 11.23
C ILE A 171 9.26 2.32 10.18
N SER A 172 10.53 1.95 10.06
CA SER A 172 10.95 0.86 9.18
C SER A 172 10.31 -0.46 9.60
N LYS A 173 10.20 -0.72 10.91
CA LYS A 173 9.49 -1.90 11.46
C LYS A 173 7.99 -1.85 11.25
N ILE A 174 7.36 -0.67 11.43
CA ILE A 174 5.93 -0.47 11.13
C ILE A 174 5.66 -0.74 9.65
N HIS A 175 6.47 -0.14 8.76
CA HIS A 175 6.36 -0.35 7.33
C HIS A 175 6.55 -1.83 6.97
N ALA A 176 7.56 -2.50 7.54
CA ALA A 176 7.78 -3.92 7.29
C ALA A 176 6.60 -4.80 7.75
N GLY A 177 6.02 -4.51 8.92
CA GLY A 177 4.83 -5.21 9.42
C GLY A 177 3.63 -5.09 8.47
N ILE A 178 3.36 -3.88 7.97
CA ILE A 178 2.27 -3.63 7.03
C ILE A 178 2.50 -4.36 5.70
N ILE A 179 3.70 -4.25 5.12
CA ILE A 179 4.01 -4.94 3.86
C ILE A 179 3.89 -6.45 4.04
N TYR A 180 4.31 -7.00 5.18
CA TYR A 180 4.13 -8.42 5.47
C TYR A 180 2.64 -8.79 5.49
N ASP A 181 1.83 -8.04 6.23
CA ASP A 181 0.41 -8.37 6.40
C ASP A 181 -0.32 -8.29 5.05
N ILE A 182 -0.01 -7.27 4.23
CA ILE A 182 -0.51 -7.18 2.86
C ILE A 182 0.02 -8.33 2.01
N SER A 183 1.31 -8.66 2.06
CA SER A 183 1.90 -9.70 1.21
C SER A 183 1.38 -11.10 1.55
N LYS A 184 1.05 -11.36 2.82
CA LYS A 184 0.49 -12.63 3.26
C LYS A 184 -0.87 -12.92 2.63
N ASP A 185 -1.73 -11.90 2.57
CA ASP A 185 -3.11 -12.06 2.12
C ASP A 185 -3.28 -11.75 0.62
N LEU A 186 -2.52 -10.77 0.13
CA LEU A 186 -2.66 -10.14 -1.18
C LEU A 186 -1.34 -10.02 -1.94
N GLY A 187 -0.26 -10.66 -1.51
CA GLY A 187 1.06 -10.56 -2.15
C GLY A 187 1.06 -11.01 -3.61
N TRP A 188 0.16 -11.93 -3.97
CA TRP A 188 -0.08 -12.34 -5.35
C TRP A 188 -0.51 -11.18 -6.26
N LEU A 189 -0.93 -10.03 -5.74
CA LEU A 189 -1.24 -8.81 -6.52
C LEU A 189 -0.01 -8.23 -7.21
N THR A 190 1.18 -8.43 -6.64
CA THR A 190 2.43 -7.87 -7.18
C THR A 190 3.34 -8.97 -7.66
N TYR A 191 4.04 -8.74 -8.77
CA TYR A 191 4.84 -9.71 -9.51
C TYR A 191 6.03 -10.32 -8.75
N SER A 192 6.19 -10.03 -7.46
CA SER A 192 7.39 -10.37 -6.69
C SER A 192 7.26 -11.73 -6.00
N GLU A 193 8.36 -12.48 -6.02
CA GLU A 193 8.46 -13.79 -5.38
C GLU A 193 8.17 -13.66 -3.87
N PRO A 194 7.21 -14.42 -3.31
CA PRO A 194 6.89 -14.36 -1.88
C PRO A 194 8.09 -14.56 -0.96
N ALA A 195 9.05 -15.39 -1.37
CA ALA A 195 10.30 -15.64 -0.65
C ALA A 195 11.17 -14.38 -0.49
N TYR A 196 11.14 -13.47 -1.46
CA TYR A 196 11.84 -12.18 -1.36
C TYR A 196 11.28 -11.35 -0.20
N TYR A 197 9.95 -11.23 -0.11
CA TYR A 197 9.29 -10.51 0.98
C TYR A 197 9.64 -11.11 2.34
N GLU A 198 9.51 -12.42 2.51
CA GLU A 198 9.80 -13.08 3.79
C GLU A 198 11.24 -12.82 4.25
N SER A 199 12.22 -12.92 3.35
CA SER A 199 13.63 -12.71 3.70
C SER A 199 13.92 -11.27 4.15
N VAL A 200 13.40 -10.27 3.43
CA VAL A 200 13.65 -8.85 3.72
C VAL A 200 12.92 -8.43 4.99
N LEU A 201 11.66 -8.83 5.15
CA LEU A 201 10.81 -8.38 6.25
C LEU A 201 11.19 -9.04 7.59
N ASN A 202 11.64 -10.30 7.58
CA ASN A 202 12.10 -10.98 8.79
C ASN A 202 13.39 -10.37 9.37
N SER A 203 14.20 -9.69 8.54
CA SER A 203 15.48 -9.12 8.99
C SER A 203 15.35 -7.88 9.90
N ILE A 204 14.28 -7.10 9.72
CA ILE A 204 14.03 -5.85 10.48
C ILE A 204 13.11 -6.08 11.69
N GLY A 205 12.30 -7.14 11.66
CA GLY A 205 11.32 -7.44 12.70
C GLY A 205 10.06 -6.57 12.61
N ARG A 206 9.12 -6.82 13.52
CA ARG A 206 7.85 -6.08 13.62
C ARG A 206 7.91 -5.06 14.75
N SER A 207 7.14 -3.98 14.62
CA SER A 207 6.91 -3.05 15.72
C SER A 207 6.09 -3.74 16.82
N GLU A 208 6.48 -3.52 18.07
CA GLU A 208 5.75 -3.98 19.26
C GLU A 208 4.76 -2.93 19.79
N LEU A 209 4.70 -1.76 19.16
CA LEU A 209 3.86 -0.64 19.58
C LEU A 209 2.39 -0.90 19.22
N SER A 210 1.46 -0.39 20.03
CA SER A 210 0.04 -0.37 19.64
C SER A 210 -0.19 0.52 18.42
N GLU A 211 -1.23 0.24 17.64
CA GLU A 211 -1.54 0.99 16.41
C GLU A 211 -1.67 2.50 16.64
N GLU A 212 -2.27 2.90 17.77
CA GLU A 212 -2.40 4.29 18.19
C GLU A 212 -1.02 4.98 18.34
N ILE A 213 -0.07 4.28 18.98
CA ILE A 213 1.29 4.77 19.17
C ILE A 213 2.07 4.76 17.85
N GLN A 214 1.82 3.77 16.98
CA GLN A 214 2.41 3.73 15.64
C GLN A 214 2.00 4.96 14.81
N ILE A 215 0.70 5.29 14.79
CA ILE A 215 0.16 6.47 14.11
C ILE A 215 0.76 7.75 14.69
N ALA A 216 0.84 7.87 16.03
CA ALA A 216 1.45 9.03 16.68
C ALA A 216 2.94 9.17 16.33
N THR A 217 3.67 8.06 16.27
CA THR A 217 5.09 8.02 15.89
C THR A 217 5.30 8.48 14.45
N ILE A 218 4.45 8.02 13.52
CA ILE A 218 4.46 8.45 12.12
C ILE A 218 4.18 9.95 11.99
N LYS A 219 3.17 10.47 12.69
CA LYS A 219 2.81 11.90 12.68
C LYS A 219 3.98 12.77 13.15
N LYS A 220 4.66 12.36 14.23
CA LYS A 220 5.85 13.07 14.72
C LYS A 220 7.01 13.06 13.73
N GLU A 221 7.21 11.96 13.00
CA GLU A 221 8.28 11.90 12.00
C GLU A 221 7.98 12.77 10.78
N LEU A 222 6.72 12.84 10.35
CA LEU A 222 6.29 13.69 9.23
C LEU A 222 6.68 15.16 9.42
N ASP A 223 6.73 15.66 10.66
CA ASP A 223 7.18 17.03 10.98
C ASP A 223 8.66 17.29 10.66
N THR A 224 9.45 16.23 10.48
CA THR A 224 10.91 16.31 10.32
C THR A 224 11.40 15.94 8.92
N ILE A 225 10.51 15.40 8.07
CA ILE A 225 10.85 14.89 6.74
C ILE A 225 10.51 15.94 5.67
N TYR A 226 11.38 16.00 4.67
CA TYR A 226 11.23 16.90 3.52
C TYR A 226 11.21 16.18 2.17
N SER A 227 11.41 14.85 2.15
CA SER A 227 11.33 14.08 0.91
C SER A 227 9.87 13.83 0.56
N GLU A 228 9.44 14.27 -0.63
CA GLU A 228 8.07 14.09 -1.12
C GLU A 228 7.65 12.61 -1.10
N ARG A 229 8.53 11.71 -1.56
CA ARG A 229 8.31 10.27 -1.49
C ARG A 229 8.07 9.80 -0.05
N ASP A 230 8.97 10.15 0.86
CA ASP A 230 8.89 9.68 2.25
C ASP A 230 7.64 10.24 2.95
N ILE A 231 7.24 11.48 2.63
CA ILE A 231 5.98 12.10 3.08
C ILE A 231 4.77 11.32 2.55
N TYR A 232 4.76 10.99 1.27
CA TYR A 232 3.68 10.22 0.65
C TYR A 232 3.57 8.83 1.29
N LEU A 233 4.69 8.11 1.40
CA LEU A 233 4.75 6.77 2.00
C LEU A 233 4.21 6.77 3.44
N LEU A 234 4.68 7.70 4.28
CA LEU A 234 4.23 7.79 5.67
C LEU A 234 2.75 8.13 5.81
N LYS A 235 2.22 9.00 4.94
CA LYS A 235 0.78 9.27 4.88
C LYS A 235 -0.01 8.02 4.47
N SER A 236 0.47 7.27 3.49
CA SER A 236 -0.14 6.01 3.07
C SER A 236 -0.13 4.96 4.18
N ILE A 237 1.00 4.81 4.88
CA ILE A 237 1.12 3.94 6.06
C ILE A 237 0.12 4.34 7.15
N SER A 238 0.05 5.64 7.49
CA SER A 238 -0.89 6.14 8.49
C SER A 238 -2.35 5.86 8.09
N ASN A 239 -2.70 6.12 6.83
CA ASN A 239 -4.04 5.86 6.29
C ASN A 239 -4.39 4.36 6.35
N TYR A 240 -3.42 3.49 6.04
CA TYR A 240 -3.62 2.05 6.13
C TYR A 240 -3.91 1.60 7.57
N LEU A 241 -3.12 2.08 8.54
CA LEU A 241 -3.33 1.77 9.95
C LEU A 241 -4.68 2.29 10.45
N GLU A 242 -5.06 3.51 10.10
CA GLU A 242 -6.35 4.10 10.49
C GLU A 242 -7.52 3.27 9.93
N LYS A 243 -7.45 2.87 8.66
CA LYS A 243 -8.50 2.05 8.01
C LYS A 243 -8.59 0.62 8.52
N ASN A 244 -7.45 0.06 8.95
CA ASN A 244 -7.39 -1.30 9.46
C ASN A 244 -7.58 -1.36 10.98
N SER A 245 -7.68 -0.23 11.67
CA SER A 245 -7.95 -0.18 13.11
C SER A 245 -9.40 -0.60 13.41
N GLY A 246 -9.57 -1.70 14.17
CA GLY A 246 -10.89 -2.24 14.57
C GLY A 246 -11.06 -3.76 14.43
N TYR A 247 -12.15 -4.29 14.99
CA TYR A 247 -12.45 -5.74 15.12
C TYR A 247 -12.70 -6.52 13.81
N ASN A 248 -12.58 -5.89 12.63
CA ASN A 248 -12.96 -6.48 11.33
C ASN A 248 -11.81 -6.46 10.29
N LYS A 249 -10.57 -6.66 10.75
CA LYS A 249 -9.32 -6.66 9.96
C LYS A 249 -9.22 -7.64 8.79
N SER A 250 -10.20 -8.51 8.56
CA SER A 250 -10.04 -9.65 7.64
C SER A 250 -10.89 -9.61 6.38
N ASN A 251 -11.79 -8.64 6.24
CA ASN A 251 -12.78 -8.67 5.15
C ASN A 251 -12.65 -7.43 4.26
N ILE A 252 -12.29 -7.65 3.00
CA ILE A 252 -12.03 -6.60 2.02
C ILE A 252 -12.89 -6.88 0.80
N ILE A 253 -13.54 -5.85 0.24
CA ILE A 253 -14.22 -5.94 -1.05
C ILE A 253 -13.65 -4.84 -1.93
N ILE A 254 -13.15 -5.23 -3.10
CA ILE A 254 -12.60 -4.33 -4.10
C ILE A 254 -13.15 -4.73 -5.46
N GLY A 255 -13.86 -3.84 -6.14
CA GLY A 255 -14.31 -4.15 -7.49
C GLY A 255 -15.33 -3.17 -8.03
N ILE A 256 -16.03 -3.61 -9.06
CA ILE A 256 -17.03 -2.86 -9.80
C ILE A 256 -18.34 -3.63 -9.75
N LYS A 257 -19.40 -2.99 -9.28
CA LYS A 257 -20.79 -3.42 -9.41
C LYS A 257 -21.28 -3.00 -10.80
N GLU A 258 -22.04 -3.87 -11.47
CA GLU A 258 -22.61 -3.60 -12.80
C GLU A 258 -21.56 -3.22 -13.86
N PHE A 259 -20.67 -4.17 -14.16
CA PHE A 259 -19.53 -4.08 -15.08
C PHE A 259 -19.85 -3.74 -16.56
N HIS A 260 -21.03 -3.24 -16.91
CA HIS A 260 -21.40 -2.97 -18.29
C HIS A 260 -20.60 -1.81 -18.91
N GLY A 261 -20.28 -0.78 -18.12
CA GLY A 261 -19.61 0.43 -18.61
C GLY A 261 -18.10 0.36 -18.84
N MET A 262 -17.41 -0.73 -18.48
CA MET A 262 -15.95 -0.81 -18.65
C MET A 262 -15.52 -1.15 -20.09
N TRP A 263 -16.37 -1.79 -20.88
CA TRP A 263 -16.05 -2.20 -22.27
C TRP A 263 -16.48 -1.18 -23.33
N GLU A 264 -17.29 -0.20 -22.96
CA GLU A 264 -17.75 0.88 -23.85
C GLU A 264 -16.84 2.12 -23.77
N SER A 265 -15.83 2.09 -22.90
CA SER A 265 -14.84 3.17 -22.69
C SER A 265 -13.60 2.99 -23.55
#